data_AF-A0A6P5A3Q6-F1
#
_entry.id   AF-A0A6P5A3Q6-F1
#
_cell.length_a   1.000
_cell.length_b   1.000
_cell.length_c   1.000
_cell.angle_alpha   90.00
_cell.angle_beta   90.00
_cell.angle_gamma   90.00
#
_symmetry.space_group_name_H-M   'P 1'
#
loop_
_entity.id
_entity.type
_entity.pdbx_description
1 polymer ?
#
loop_
_entity_poly.entity_id
_entity_poly.type
_entity_poly.pdbx_seq_one_letter_code
_entity_poly.pdbx_strand_id
1 'polypeptide(L)'
;MRERTGVEAVRSTIGRAYRASKTTRSPCQCSAWKGMGTGRTLEQAVRPLYPVLLRLLVIAVLVHRAHSDSACRVTKCNSEFVASTAPLNPAIFRDLVLYCRALRQATDCARRTARNCRGDLHYHSTIRGFQAQMQSHNCTHVPTDAPVEEFPPVRPGSPHEEHLPPMCAYRGGPSTVYRHCGLFGDPHLRTFYDDFQTCKVDRAWPLIDNAYLAVQVTNVPVAVAASHGFTATATTKLTVIVKGEVAECAREKVYQAQQNNLPDAFADGTRSGGPNGIRSLVLDVRVPGRHVEIHVRYIDTTIVLRQIGNYLTFAIRMPEDVINTGNFDEDGLQLCVKGCPLSERIDYVEFLRNPPQSSSNTVLHRSEIAMPKDMAIQKCRQSNVTDFYLDSCVFDLMTTGDANFTLAAKSALEDVYRLHPNPGRTHRNRTIESTISGSQTPVNSAPSRTLPRRTLSLYMLLISCIILLTNWSYFVT
;
A
#
# COMPACT_ATOMS: atom_id res chain seq x y z
N MET A 1 1.70 -0.90 -55.20
CA MET A 1 1.79 -0.63 -56.66
C MET A 1 2.26 0.80 -56.85
N ARG A 2 3.19 1.07 -57.79
CA ARG A 2 3.64 2.41 -58.29
C ARG A 2 4.31 3.32 -57.21
N GLU A 3 5.53 3.89 -57.32
CA GLU A 3 6.32 4.44 -58.46
C GLU A 3 5.67 5.75 -58.97
N ARG A 4 6.27 6.96 -58.98
CA ARG A 4 7.59 7.50 -59.45
C ARG A 4 7.97 8.79 -58.64
N THR A 5 9.22 9.24 -58.45
CA THR A 5 10.16 9.99 -59.35
C THR A 5 9.50 11.11 -60.20
N GLY A 6 10.04 12.31 -60.48
CA GLY A 6 11.27 13.08 -60.14
C GLY A 6 11.04 14.56 -60.59
N VAL A 7 11.99 15.47 -60.92
CA VAL A 7 13.47 15.57 -60.78
C VAL A 7 13.91 17.04 -61.10
N GLU A 8 15.09 17.51 -60.63
CA GLU A 8 15.81 18.78 -61.01
C GLU A 8 15.10 20.15 -60.77
N ALA A 9 15.71 21.34 -60.51
CA ALA A 9 17.07 21.92 -60.53
C ALA A 9 17.42 22.84 -61.73
N VAL A 10 17.38 24.18 -61.53
CA VAL A 10 17.86 25.23 -62.47
C VAL A 10 18.59 26.35 -61.72
N ARG A 11 19.47 27.10 -62.41
CA ARG A 11 20.58 27.91 -61.86
C ARG A 11 20.76 29.23 -62.65
N SER A 12 20.78 30.40 -62.01
CA SER A 12 21.22 31.69 -62.60
C SER A 12 21.50 32.76 -61.53
N THR A 13 22.03 33.93 -61.94
CA THR A 13 23.36 34.40 -61.51
C THR A 13 23.53 35.94 -61.45
N ILE A 14 24.43 36.39 -60.55
CA ILE A 14 25.27 37.62 -60.65
C ILE A 14 24.60 39.02 -60.59
N GLY A 15 25.19 39.92 -59.77
CA GLY A 15 24.99 41.38 -59.85
C GLY A 15 25.90 42.15 -58.87
N ARG A 16 26.68 43.12 -59.37
CA ARG A 16 27.54 44.04 -58.58
C ARG A 16 27.33 45.49 -59.08
N ALA A 17 27.43 46.49 -58.19
CA ALA A 17 28.37 47.63 -58.26
C ALA A 17 27.84 49.01 -57.74
N TYR A 18 28.68 49.67 -56.93
CA TYR A 18 29.05 51.11 -56.89
C TYR A 18 28.01 52.26 -57.05
N ARG A 19 28.06 53.20 -56.09
CA ARG A 19 28.10 54.65 -56.40
C ARG A 19 28.95 55.43 -55.38
N ALA A 20 29.38 56.65 -55.72
CA ALA A 20 30.52 57.34 -55.09
C ALA A 20 30.40 58.88 -55.02
N SER A 21 30.56 59.48 -53.83
CA SER A 21 30.75 60.94 -53.61
C SER A 21 31.26 61.17 -52.17
N LYS A 22 32.39 61.85 -51.84
CA LYS A 22 32.88 63.24 -52.12
C LYS A 22 32.11 64.33 -51.33
N THR A 23 32.70 65.38 -50.71
CA THR A 23 34.12 65.88 -50.66
C THR A 23 34.38 66.96 -49.57
N THR A 24 35.68 67.25 -49.28
CA THR A 24 36.27 68.55 -48.79
C THR A 24 35.95 69.04 -47.36
N ARG A 25 36.77 69.88 -46.69
CA ARG A 25 38.04 70.60 -47.05
C ARG A 25 39.00 70.77 -45.85
N SER A 26 40.28 71.07 -46.15
CA SER A 26 41.41 71.40 -45.25
C SER A 26 41.75 72.91 -45.35
N PRO A 27 42.93 73.49 -44.97
CA PRO A 27 44.20 72.98 -44.36
C PRO A 27 44.65 73.85 -43.12
N CYS A 28 45.90 74.21 -42.75
CA CYS A 28 47.28 74.09 -43.29
C CYS A 28 48.41 74.42 -42.25
N GLN A 29 49.61 73.81 -42.40
CA GLN A 29 50.98 74.41 -42.23
C GLN A 29 51.45 75.01 -40.86
N CYS A 30 52.76 75.21 -40.53
CA CYS A 30 54.06 74.98 -41.23
C CYS A 30 55.30 74.88 -40.28
N SER A 31 56.45 74.40 -40.83
CA SER A 31 57.88 74.77 -40.53
C SER A 31 58.50 74.44 -39.13
N ALA A 32 59.63 73.72 -38.98
CA ALA A 32 61.07 74.00 -39.30
C ALA A 32 61.85 74.62 -38.09
N TRP A 33 63.17 74.41 -37.83
CA TRP A 33 64.28 73.68 -38.49
C TRP A 33 65.42 73.32 -37.48
N LYS A 34 66.37 72.45 -37.90
CA LYS A 34 67.73 72.10 -37.40
C LYS A 34 68.27 72.60 -36.03
N GLY A 35 68.94 71.68 -35.29
CA GLY A 35 69.97 71.98 -34.28
C GLY A 35 70.71 70.73 -33.76
N MET A 36 72.03 70.80 -33.54
CA MET A 36 72.86 69.76 -32.90
C MET A 36 73.39 70.27 -31.55
N GLY A 37 73.39 69.46 -30.48
CA GLY A 37 73.93 69.88 -29.18
C GLY A 37 73.86 68.85 -28.04
N THR A 38 75.00 68.21 -27.77
CA THR A 38 75.51 67.76 -26.44
C THR A 38 74.55 67.49 -25.25
N GLY A 39 74.35 66.20 -24.93
CA GLY A 39 74.97 65.57 -23.73
C GLY A 39 74.26 65.58 -22.35
N ARG A 40 74.03 64.35 -21.81
CA ARG A 40 73.56 64.00 -20.44
C ARG A 40 72.07 64.36 -20.17
N THR A 41 71.31 63.67 -19.31
CA THR A 41 71.57 62.59 -18.32
C THR A 41 70.68 61.34 -18.55
N LEU A 42 70.80 60.32 -17.67
CA LEU A 42 69.79 59.27 -17.50
C LEU A 42 68.44 59.86 -17.05
N GLU A 43 67.34 59.26 -17.52
CA GLU A 43 66.18 58.79 -16.73
C GLU A 43 65.37 57.79 -17.59
N GLN A 44 64.84 56.71 -16.99
CA GLN A 44 64.06 55.69 -17.71
C GLN A 44 62.55 55.91 -17.50
N ALA A 45 61.87 56.46 -18.51
CA ALA A 45 60.43 56.70 -18.47
C ALA A 45 59.61 55.39 -18.57
N VAL A 46 59.44 54.69 -17.45
CA VAL A 46 58.57 53.51 -17.33
C VAL A 46 57.11 53.92 -17.58
N ARG A 47 56.60 53.60 -18.78
CA ARG A 47 55.16 53.75 -19.07
C ARG A 47 54.36 52.75 -18.23
N PRO A 48 53.38 53.19 -17.42
CA PRO A 48 52.64 52.27 -16.57
C PRO A 48 51.78 51.32 -17.43
N LEU A 49 51.97 50.02 -17.25
CA LEU A 49 51.07 48.96 -17.77
C LEU A 49 49.72 48.94 -17.01
N TYR A 50 49.69 49.55 -15.83
CA TYR A 50 48.56 49.58 -14.90
C TYR A 50 47.19 49.94 -15.51
N PRO A 51 46.99 51.04 -16.28
CA PRO A 51 45.68 51.37 -16.86
C PRO A 51 45.21 50.40 -17.95
N VAL A 52 46.13 49.67 -18.60
CA VAL A 52 45.77 48.63 -19.57
C VAL A 52 45.35 47.35 -18.83
N LEU A 53 46.14 46.93 -17.83
CA LEU A 53 45.80 45.81 -16.96
C LEU A 53 44.46 46.03 -16.24
N LEU A 54 44.23 47.22 -15.69
CA LEU A 54 42.97 47.58 -15.02
C LEU A 54 41.77 47.51 -15.98
N ARG A 55 41.92 48.00 -17.22
CA ARG A 55 40.86 47.88 -18.24
C ARG A 55 40.58 46.43 -18.62
N LEU A 56 41.61 45.60 -18.78
CA LEU A 56 41.46 44.17 -19.03
C LEU A 56 40.79 43.46 -17.84
N LEU A 57 41.12 43.82 -16.60
CA LEU A 57 40.48 43.30 -15.39
C LEU A 57 39.00 43.68 -15.32
N VAL A 58 38.65 44.93 -15.61
CA VAL A 58 37.25 45.39 -15.67
C VAL A 58 36.48 44.67 -16.78
N ILE A 59 37.06 44.50 -17.97
CA ILE A 59 36.45 43.74 -19.07
C ILE A 59 36.26 42.27 -18.67
N ALA A 60 37.26 41.63 -18.04
CA ALA A 60 37.16 40.25 -17.57
C ALA A 60 36.06 40.09 -16.50
N VAL A 61 35.95 41.01 -15.55
CA VAL A 61 34.88 41.02 -14.53
C VAL A 61 33.50 41.21 -15.17
N LEU A 62 33.37 42.11 -16.15
CA LEU A 62 32.11 42.33 -16.87
C LEU A 62 31.71 41.10 -17.70
N VAL A 63 32.65 40.47 -18.42
CA VAL A 63 32.43 39.23 -19.17
C VAL A 63 32.06 38.08 -18.23
N HIS A 64 32.75 37.94 -17.09
CA HIS A 64 32.46 36.87 -16.12
C HIS A 64 31.09 37.05 -15.46
N ARG A 65 30.68 38.29 -15.14
CA ARG A 65 29.31 38.58 -14.66
C ARG A 65 28.25 38.31 -15.74
N ALA A 66 28.49 38.74 -16.98
CA ALA A 66 27.59 38.42 -18.10
C ALA A 66 27.45 36.90 -18.32
N HIS A 67 28.55 36.14 -18.21
CA HIS A 67 28.51 34.68 -18.29
C HIS A 67 27.69 34.08 -17.15
N SER A 68 27.87 34.59 -15.93
CA SER A 68 27.18 34.13 -14.71
C SER A 68 25.66 34.28 -14.78
N ASP A 69 25.15 35.34 -15.41
CA ASP A 69 23.70 35.53 -15.63
C ASP A 69 23.18 34.89 -16.93
N SER A 70 24.06 34.54 -17.88
CA SER A 70 23.71 33.72 -19.05
C SER A 70 23.66 32.21 -18.77
N ALA A 71 24.11 31.74 -17.60
CA ALA A 71 24.15 30.32 -17.26
C ALA A 71 22.73 29.69 -17.20
N CYS A 72 22.61 28.43 -17.62
CA CYS A 72 21.41 27.63 -17.39
C CYS A 72 21.36 27.19 -15.92
N ARG A 73 20.31 27.58 -15.19
CA ARG A 73 20.18 27.34 -13.74
C ARG A 73 19.24 26.18 -13.39
N VAL A 74 18.96 25.27 -14.32
CA VAL A 74 18.00 24.17 -14.11
C VAL A 74 18.47 23.16 -13.06
N THR A 75 19.78 22.91 -12.98
CA THR A 75 20.40 22.06 -11.94
C THR A 75 20.03 22.55 -10.54
N LYS A 76 20.06 23.88 -10.32
CA LYS A 76 19.63 24.51 -9.08
C LYS A 76 18.15 24.23 -8.80
N CYS A 77 17.25 24.53 -9.75
CA CYS A 77 15.81 24.26 -9.60
C CYS A 77 15.52 22.78 -9.27
N ASN A 78 16.27 21.85 -9.89
CA ASN A 78 16.15 20.42 -9.62
C ASN A 78 16.69 20.03 -8.23
N SER A 79 17.81 20.61 -7.78
CA SER A 79 18.34 20.36 -6.44
C SER A 79 17.44 20.91 -5.32
N GLU A 80 16.82 22.09 -5.52
CA GLU A 80 15.85 22.67 -4.59
C GLU A 80 14.56 21.84 -4.54
N PHE A 81 14.10 21.31 -5.68
CA PHE A 81 13.00 20.35 -5.75
C PHE A 81 13.29 19.06 -4.98
N VAL A 82 14.43 18.41 -5.25
CA VAL A 82 14.80 17.15 -4.58
C VAL A 82 14.97 17.38 -3.08
N ALA A 83 15.62 18.47 -2.65
CA ALA A 83 15.78 18.78 -1.23
C ALA A 83 14.44 19.03 -0.51
N SER A 84 13.50 19.73 -1.16
CA SER A 84 12.16 20.02 -0.59
C SER A 84 11.22 18.81 -0.60
N THR A 85 11.46 17.81 -1.44
CA THR A 85 10.60 16.61 -1.57
C THR A 85 11.17 15.35 -0.94
N ALA A 86 12.48 15.27 -0.68
CA ALA A 86 13.12 14.13 -0.02
C ALA A 86 12.48 13.68 1.33
N PRO A 87 11.95 14.57 2.21
CA PRO A 87 11.29 14.15 3.44
C PRO A 87 9.78 13.89 3.30
N LEU A 88 9.20 14.10 2.10
CA LEU A 88 7.75 14.00 1.86
C LEU A 88 7.36 12.60 1.37
N ASN A 89 6.23 12.09 1.84
CA ASN A 89 5.63 10.86 1.29
C ASN A 89 4.37 11.19 0.47
N PRO A 90 4.40 11.15 -0.89
CA PRO A 90 3.23 11.45 -1.72
C PRO A 90 2.00 10.54 -1.51
N ALA A 91 2.10 9.45 -0.75
CA ALA A 91 0.93 8.67 -0.33
C ALA A 91 0.11 9.36 0.79
N ILE A 92 0.70 10.31 1.52
CA ILE A 92 0.02 11.09 2.57
C ILE A 92 -0.51 12.38 1.94
N PHE A 93 -1.83 12.65 2.02
CA PHE A 93 -2.45 13.79 1.32
C PHE A 93 -1.82 15.15 1.64
N ARG A 94 -1.44 15.39 2.91
CA ARG A 94 -0.72 16.62 3.32
C ARG A 94 0.60 16.78 2.57
N ASP A 95 1.37 15.71 2.48
CA ASP A 95 2.69 15.71 1.87
C ASP A 95 2.58 15.69 0.34
N LEU A 96 1.51 15.11 -0.23
CA LEU A 96 1.13 15.25 -1.64
C LEU A 96 0.81 16.71 -2.00
N VAL A 97 0.10 17.46 -1.14
CA VAL A 97 -0.12 18.91 -1.34
C VAL A 97 1.20 19.68 -1.34
N LEU A 98 2.10 19.38 -0.41
CA LEU A 98 3.44 20.00 -0.35
C LEU A 98 4.31 19.60 -1.56
N TYR A 99 4.28 18.33 -1.97
CA TYR A 99 5.01 17.80 -3.11
C TYR A 99 4.54 18.42 -4.43
N CYS A 100 3.22 18.48 -4.66
CA CYS A 100 2.64 19.15 -5.82
C CYS A 100 2.92 20.66 -5.82
N ARG A 101 2.95 21.32 -4.66
CA ARG A 101 3.36 22.73 -4.54
C ARG A 101 4.84 22.93 -4.91
N ALA A 102 5.74 22.11 -4.38
CA ALA A 102 7.16 22.12 -4.71
C ALA A 102 7.41 21.82 -6.20
N LEU A 103 6.70 20.84 -6.77
CA LEU A 103 6.80 20.46 -8.19
C LEU A 103 6.36 21.58 -9.14
N ARG A 104 5.31 22.33 -8.81
CA ARG A 104 4.89 23.53 -9.56
C ARG A 104 5.98 24.61 -9.49
N GLN A 105 6.48 24.92 -8.29
CA GLN A 105 7.55 25.91 -8.08
C GLN A 105 8.82 25.53 -8.85
N ALA A 106 9.21 24.25 -8.84
CA ALA A 106 10.35 23.73 -9.59
C ALA A 106 10.16 23.83 -11.11
N THR A 107 8.96 23.49 -11.59
CA THR A 107 8.56 23.61 -13.00
C THR A 107 8.68 25.07 -13.48
N ASP A 108 8.19 26.03 -12.68
CA ASP A 108 8.24 27.45 -13.05
C ASP A 108 9.64 28.06 -12.86
N CYS A 109 10.43 27.58 -11.88
CA CYS A 109 11.86 27.89 -11.77
C CYS A 109 12.61 27.50 -13.05
N ALA A 110 12.43 26.25 -13.50
CA ALA A 110 13.04 25.74 -14.73
C ALA A 110 12.57 26.53 -15.97
N ARG A 111 11.26 26.78 -16.11
CA ARG A 111 10.70 27.58 -17.22
C ARG A 111 11.27 29.00 -17.27
N ARG A 112 11.55 29.64 -16.13
CA ARG A 112 12.16 30.99 -16.10
C ARG A 112 13.58 31.02 -16.67
N THR A 113 14.38 29.95 -16.51
CA THR A 113 15.73 29.85 -17.08
C THR A 113 15.77 29.32 -18.54
N ALA A 114 14.63 28.92 -19.10
CA ALA A 114 14.50 28.30 -20.43
C ALA A 114 15.16 29.08 -21.60
N ARG A 115 15.25 30.42 -21.52
CA ARG A 115 15.93 31.23 -22.56
C ARG A 115 17.43 30.93 -22.64
N ASN A 116 18.06 30.66 -21.50
CA ASN A 116 19.47 30.32 -21.39
C ASN A 116 19.71 28.81 -21.62
N CYS A 117 18.73 27.98 -21.27
CA CYS A 117 18.83 26.51 -21.35
C CYS A 117 18.44 25.89 -22.71
N ARG A 118 18.32 26.67 -23.79
CA ARG A 118 17.75 26.21 -25.08
C ARG A 118 18.39 24.94 -25.64
N GLY A 119 19.72 24.83 -25.56
CA GLY A 119 20.51 23.67 -26.02
C GLY A 119 20.90 22.68 -24.92
N ASP A 120 20.39 22.85 -23.69
CA ASP A 120 20.79 22.05 -22.54
C ASP A 120 19.95 20.76 -22.46
N LEU A 121 20.59 19.60 -22.60
CA LEU A 121 19.91 18.29 -22.57
C LEU A 121 19.36 17.96 -21.17
N HIS A 122 20.03 18.39 -20.10
CA HIS A 122 19.57 18.18 -18.74
C HIS A 122 18.30 19.00 -18.47
N TYR A 123 18.22 20.24 -18.97
CA TYR A 123 16.99 21.05 -18.93
C TYR A 123 15.80 20.35 -19.59
N HIS A 124 15.97 19.86 -20.83
CA HIS A 124 14.88 19.18 -21.55
C HIS A 124 14.47 17.86 -20.87
N SER A 125 15.43 17.16 -20.23
CA SER A 125 15.16 15.97 -19.42
C SER A 125 14.39 16.30 -18.14
N THR A 126 14.85 17.28 -17.35
CA THR A 126 14.21 17.73 -16.11
C THR A 126 12.79 18.24 -16.33
N ILE A 127 12.54 19.04 -17.39
CA ILE A 127 11.19 19.50 -17.72
C ILE A 127 10.25 18.33 -18.03
N ARG A 128 10.70 17.32 -18.79
CA ARG A 128 9.91 16.11 -19.06
C ARG A 128 9.67 15.29 -17.79
N GLY A 129 10.67 15.19 -16.92
CA GLY A 129 10.56 14.54 -15.61
C GLY A 129 9.50 15.19 -14.72
N PHE A 130 9.52 16.52 -14.60
CA PHE A 130 8.51 17.26 -13.86
C PHE A 130 7.11 17.13 -14.48
N GLN A 131 6.99 17.12 -15.80
CA GLN A 131 5.71 16.88 -16.49
C GLN A 131 5.16 15.47 -16.20
N ALA A 132 6.01 14.44 -16.23
CA ALA A 132 5.62 13.08 -15.89
C ALA A 132 5.20 12.95 -14.41
N GLN A 133 5.93 13.58 -13.49
CA GLN A 133 5.58 13.60 -12.05
C GLN A 133 4.28 14.37 -11.78
N MET A 134 3.98 15.42 -12.56
CA MET A 134 2.74 16.19 -12.45
C MET A 134 1.52 15.35 -12.84
N GLN A 135 1.69 14.47 -13.83
CA GLN A 135 0.68 13.51 -14.27
C GLN A 135 0.56 12.32 -13.30
N SER A 136 1.67 11.68 -12.91
CA SER A 136 1.65 10.46 -12.08
C SER A 136 1.03 10.67 -10.68
N HIS A 137 1.08 11.90 -10.17
CA HIS A 137 0.50 12.28 -8.88
C HIS A 137 -0.79 13.11 -9.01
N ASN A 138 -1.35 13.26 -10.22
CA ASN A 138 -2.52 14.09 -10.52
C ASN A 138 -2.44 15.53 -9.93
N CYS A 139 -1.24 16.11 -9.92
CA CYS A 139 -0.96 17.42 -9.33
C CYS A 139 -1.65 18.60 -10.06
N THR A 140 -2.41 18.36 -11.12
CA THR A 140 -3.35 19.32 -11.71
C THR A 140 -4.64 19.48 -10.89
N HIS A 141 -5.04 18.48 -10.10
CA HIS A 141 -6.30 18.46 -9.35
C HIS A 141 -6.14 18.70 -7.84
N VAL A 142 -4.91 18.62 -7.33
CA VAL A 142 -4.59 18.96 -5.93
C VAL A 142 -4.70 20.48 -5.75
N PRO A 143 -5.36 21.01 -4.71
CA PRO A 143 -5.47 22.47 -4.52
C PRO A 143 -4.12 23.20 -4.49
N THR A 144 -4.07 24.42 -5.03
CA THR A 144 -2.93 25.35 -4.89
C THR A 144 -2.97 26.04 -3.53
N ASP A 145 -4.15 26.56 -3.20
CA ASP A 145 -4.38 27.55 -2.14
C ASP A 145 -5.12 26.96 -0.95
N ALA A 146 -4.96 25.65 -0.72
CA ALA A 146 -5.29 25.05 0.58
C ALA A 146 -4.49 25.81 1.66
N PRO A 147 -5.17 26.43 2.65
CA PRO A 147 -4.49 27.15 3.71
C PRO A 147 -3.51 26.23 4.41
N VAL A 148 -2.24 26.65 4.44
CA VAL A 148 -1.36 26.20 5.51
C VAL A 148 -1.75 27.08 6.68
N GLU A 149 -2.67 26.60 7.51
CA GLU A 149 -2.87 27.21 8.83
C GLU A 149 -1.51 27.18 9.53
N GLU A 150 -1.01 28.35 9.90
CA GLU A 150 0.19 28.50 10.73
C GLU A 150 -0.15 28.08 12.16
N PHE A 151 -0.34 26.78 12.37
CA PHE A 151 -0.39 26.19 13.69
C PHE A 151 0.86 26.64 14.45
N PRO A 152 0.73 27.22 15.65
CA PRO A 152 1.87 27.68 16.44
C PRO A 152 2.82 26.51 16.70
N PRO A 153 4.15 26.75 16.82
CA PRO A 153 5.18 25.72 16.70
C PRO A 153 4.89 24.53 17.63
N VAL A 154 4.45 23.44 17.00
CA VAL A 154 4.01 22.22 17.68
C VAL A 154 5.20 21.63 18.43
N ARG A 155 5.16 21.73 19.76
CA ARG A 155 6.10 21.00 20.64
C ARG A 155 5.98 19.51 20.29
N PRO A 156 7.09 18.75 20.19
CA PRO A 156 7.05 17.36 19.76
C PRO A 156 6.27 16.48 20.75
N GLY A 157 4.99 16.26 20.46
CA GLY A 157 4.05 15.49 21.28
C GLY A 157 2.63 15.57 20.72
N SER A 158 2.02 14.41 20.48
CA SER A 158 0.71 14.18 19.84
C SER A 158 0.58 14.63 18.36
N PRO A 159 0.10 13.75 17.46
CA PRO A 159 -0.65 14.17 16.28
C PRO A 159 -1.99 14.81 16.71
N HIS A 160 -2.65 15.55 15.81
CA HIS A 160 -4.08 15.84 15.97
C HIS A 160 -4.91 14.55 15.77
N GLU A 161 -4.95 13.73 16.81
CA GLU A 161 -5.88 12.63 16.93
C GLU A 161 -7.29 13.20 17.04
N GLU A 162 -8.17 12.78 16.12
CA GLU A 162 -9.56 13.22 16.02
C GLU A 162 -10.38 12.56 17.13
N HIS A 163 -10.21 13.06 18.35
CA HIS A 163 -10.75 12.48 19.57
C HIS A 163 -12.27 12.31 19.47
N LEU A 164 -12.73 11.06 19.57
CA LEU A 164 -14.16 10.78 19.64
C LEU A 164 -14.75 11.39 20.93
N PRO A 165 -16.02 11.86 20.91
CA PRO A 165 -16.70 12.27 22.12
C PRO A 165 -16.66 11.17 23.18
N PRO A 166 -16.64 11.47 24.49
CA PRO A 166 -16.52 10.45 25.54
C PRO A 166 -17.62 9.38 25.58
N MET A 167 -18.74 9.57 24.86
CA MET A 167 -19.79 8.57 24.66
C MET A 167 -19.49 7.57 23.51
N CYS A 168 -18.58 7.94 22.60
CA CYS A 168 -18.20 7.19 21.40
C CYS A 168 -16.74 6.72 21.43
N ALA A 169 -15.91 7.23 22.33
CA ALA A 169 -14.62 6.63 22.63
C ALA A 169 -14.84 5.24 23.23
N TYR A 170 -14.26 4.20 22.61
CA TYR A 170 -14.31 2.84 23.13
C TYR A 170 -13.69 2.78 24.54
N ARG A 171 -14.50 2.42 25.54
CA ARG A 171 -14.10 2.42 26.96
C ARG A 171 -13.49 1.07 27.37
N GLY A 172 -12.48 0.62 26.62
CA GLY A 172 -11.70 -0.56 26.97
C GLY A 172 -11.07 -0.43 28.36
N GLY A 173 -11.16 -1.50 29.16
CA GLY A 173 -10.50 -1.55 30.46
C GLY A 173 -8.97 -1.71 30.34
N PRO A 174 -8.20 -1.53 31.44
CA PRO A 174 -6.75 -1.78 31.46
C PRO A 174 -6.33 -3.20 31.05
N SER A 175 -7.29 -4.15 31.07
CA SER A 175 -7.13 -5.55 30.67
C SER A 175 -7.82 -5.89 29.35
N THR A 176 -8.01 -4.93 28.44
CA THR A 176 -8.63 -5.17 27.13
C THR A 176 -7.78 -6.16 26.32
N VAL A 177 -8.36 -7.31 25.99
CA VAL A 177 -7.74 -8.31 25.12
C VAL A 177 -8.24 -8.09 23.71
N TYR A 178 -7.33 -7.90 22.75
CA TYR A 178 -7.65 -7.86 21.32
C TYR A 178 -7.46 -9.25 20.72
N ARG A 179 -8.29 -9.62 19.76
CA ARG A 179 -8.11 -10.83 18.94
C ARG A 179 -7.99 -10.46 17.47
N HIS A 180 -7.43 -11.37 16.70
CA HIS A 180 -7.26 -11.23 15.25
C HIS A 180 -7.81 -12.46 14.52
N CYS A 181 -8.64 -12.22 13.50
CA CYS A 181 -9.13 -13.23 12.56
C CYS A 181 -8.66 -12.85 11.15
N GLY A 182 -8.46 -13.84 10.28
CA GLY A 182 -8.12 -13.62 8.87
C GLY A 182 -8.61 -14.73 7.94
N LEU A 183 -8.87 -14.37 6.68
CA LEU A 183 -9.27 -15.27 5.60
C LEU A 183 -8.48 -14.92 4.32
N PHE A 184 -7.78 -15.88 3.73
CA PHE A 184 -6.96 -15.73 2.52
C PHE A 184 -6.84 -17.06 1.77
N GLY A 185 -6.28 -17.07 0.55
CA GLY A 185 -6.09 -18.32 -0.21
C GLY A 185 -7.40 -19.03 -0.55
N ASP A 186 -7.33 -20.36 -0.69
CA ASP A 186 -8.50 -21.24 -0.70
C ASP A 186 -9.00 -21.51 0.72
N PRO A 187 -10.16 -20.93 1.10
CA PRO A 187 -10.28 -20.07 2.28
C PRO A 187 -9.59 -20.58 3.55
N HIS A 188 -8.33 -20.20 3.70
CA HIS A 188 -7.50 -20.41 4.87
C HIS A 188 -7.91 -19.44 5.96
N LEU A 189 -8.52 -19.99 7.01
CA LEU A 189 -9.09 -19.28 8.14
C LEU A 189 -8.15 -19.36 9.35
N ARG A 190 -7.87 -18.19 9.93
CA ARG A 190 -7.41 -18.05 11.32
C ARG A 190 -8.58 -17.55 12.16
N THR A 191 -9.00 -18.29 13.17
CA THR A 191 -10.04 -17.85 14.13
C THR A 191 -9.47 -16.83 15.12
N PHE A 192 -10.35 -16.08 15.81
CA PHE A 192 -9.99 -15.20 16.93
C PHE A 192 -9.29 -15.94 18.10
N TYR A 193 -9.35 -17.26 18.13
CA TYR A 193 -8.73 -18.11 19.16
C TYR A 193 -7.51 -18.88 18.64
N ASP A 194 -6.98 -18.48 17.47
CA ASP A 194 -5.79 -19.03 16.81
C ASP A 194 -5.90 -20.49 16.34
N ASP A 195 -7.12 -20.96 16.04
CA ASP A 195 -7.31 -22.16 15.22
C ASP A 195 -7.01 -21.83 13.76
N PHE A 196 -6.27 -22.71 13.09
CA PHE A 196 -5.91 -22.58 11.67
C PHE A 196 -6.57 -23.71 10.86
N GLN A 197 -7.35 -23.34 9.83
CA GLN A 197 -8.21 -24.28 9.08
C GLN A 197 -8.20 -23.92 7.58
N THR A 198 -8.11 -24.91 6.70
CA THR A 198 -8.40 -24.73 5.26
C THR A 198 -9.83 -25.18 5.02
N CYS A 199 -10.62 -24.37 4.30
CA CYS A 199 -12.06 -24.58 4.21
C CYS A 199 -12.58 -24.52 2.76
N LYS A 200 -13.57 -25.36 2.46
CA LYS A 200 -14.34 -25.29 1.21
C LYS A 200 -15.28 -24.09 1.24
N VAL A 201 -16.23 -24.05 2.18
CA VAL A 201 -17.17 -22.95 2.44
C VAL A 201 -17.68 -22.26 1.15
N ASP A 202 -18.21 -23.08 0.23
CA ASP A 202 -18.76 -22.63 -1.05
C ASP A 202 -19.94 -21.66 -0.85
N ARG A 203 -20.04 -20.64 -1.71
CA ARG A 203 -21.05 -19.57 -1.65
C ARG A 203 -20.90 -18.70 -0.40
N ALA A 204 -22.03 -18.27 0.18
CA ALA A 204 -22.13 -17.22 1.17
C ALA A 204 -21.96 -17.73 2.61
N TRP A 205 -21.00 -17.18 3.35
CA TRP A 205 -20.73 -17.56 4.75
C TRP A 205 -20.49 -16.34 5.66
N PRO A 206 -21.03 -16.34 6.89
CA PRO A 206 -20.75 -15.30 7.88
C PRO A 206 -19.38 -15.55 8.56
N LEU A 207 -18.47 -14.59 8.42
CA LEU A 207 -17.24 -14.54 9.22
C LEU A 207 -17.54 -14.10 10.65
N ILE A 208 -18.37 -13.07 10.81
CA ILE A 208 -18.71 -12.42 12.08
C ILE A 208 -20.20 -12.06 12.04
N ASP A 209 -20.90 -12.28 13.14
CA ASP A 209 -22.22 -11.70 13.38
C ASP A 209 -22.41 -11.39 14.88
N ASN A 210 -22.17 -10.13 15.26
CA ASN A 210 -22.32 -9.65 16.63
C ASN A 210 -23.17 -8.37 16.70
N ALA A 211 -23.36 -7.83 17.90
CA ALA A 211 -24.22 -6.67 18.12
C ALA A 211 -23.85 -5.44 17.25
N TYR A 212 -22.57 -5.29 16.87
CA TYR A 212 -22.07 -4.11 16.16
C TYR A 212 -21.73 -4.36 14.69
N LEU A 213 -21.45 -5.61 14.31
CA LEU A 213 -20.85 -5.93 13.02
C LEU A 213 -21.38 -7.27 12.49
N ALA A 214 -21.79 -7.27 11.22
CA ALA A 214 -21.89 -8.49 10.41
C ALA A 214 -20.86 -8.44 9.28
N VAL A 215 -20.15 -9.54 9.05
CA VAL A 215 -19.21 -9.70 7.92
C VAL A 215 -19.54 -10.99 7.20
N GLN A 216 -19.84 -10.89 5.90
CA GLN A 216 -20.22 -12.00 5.05
C GLN A 216 -19.28 -12.08 3.84
N VAL A 217 -18.69 -13.26 3.62
CA VAL A 217 -17.92 -13.58 2.41
C VAL A 217 -18.78 -14.35 1.41
N THR A 218 -18.39 -14.32 0.14
CA THR A 218 -18.84 -15.28 -0.86
C THR A 218 -17.63 -15.88 -1.55
N ASN A 219 -17.52 -17.19 -1.50
CA ASN A 219 -16.45 -17.96 -2.12
C ASN A 219 -17.00 -18.72 -3.34
N VAL A 220 -16.16 -18.96 -4.34
CA VAL A 220 -16.51 -19.70 -5.56
C VAL A 220 -15.45 -20.76 -5.88
N PRO A 221 -15.79 -21.93 -6.47
CA PRO A 221 -14.82 -22.95 -6.83
C PRO A 221 -13.70 -22.45 -7.75
N VAL A 222 -12.46 -22.84 -7.44
CA VAL A 222 -11.26 -22.55 -8.25
C VAL A 222 -10.54 -23.82 -8.73
N ALA A 223 -10.57 -24.91 -7.96
CA ALA A 223 -10.01 -26.21 -8.33
C ALA A 223 -10.75 -27.37 -7.66
N VAL A 224 -10.64 -28.58 -8.22
CA VAL A 224 -11.28 -29.80 -7.72
C VAL A 224 -10.23 -30.90 -7.62
N ALA A 225 -10.06 -31.49 -6.43
CA ALA A 225 -9.20 -32.64 -6.18
C ALA A 225 -10.11 -33.85 -5.91
N ALA A 226 -10.60 -34.48 -6.98
CA ALA A 226 -11.59 -35.55 -6.88
C ALA A 226 -11.05 -36.77 -6.14
N SER A 227 -9.76 -37.08 -6.28
CA SER A 227 -9.07 -38.12 -5.50
C SER A 227 -9.15 -37.93 -3.98
N HIS A 228 -9.27 -36.68 -3.51
CA HIS A 228 -9.33 -36.29 -2.11
C HIS A 228 -10.73 -35.78 -1.69
N GLY A 229 -11.73 -35.88 -2.58
CA GLY A 229 -13.13 -35.56 -2.29
C GLY A 229 -13.44 -34.08 -2.04
N PHE A 230 -12.52 -33.14 -2.32
CA PHE A 230 -12.71 -31.72 -2.01
C PHE A 230 -12.71 -30.80 -3.25
N THR A 231 -13.18 -29.58 -3.03
CA THR A 231 -13.17 -28.47 -3.99
C THR A 231 -12.56 -27.27 -3.28
N ALA A 232 -11.44 -26.78 -3.81
CA ALA A 232 -10.86 -25.51 -3.41
C ALA A 232 -11.76 -24.38 -3.94
N THR A 233 -12.03 -23.37 -3.11
CA THR A 233 -12.78 -22.17 -3.48
C THR A 233 -11.91 -20.93 -3.28
N ALA A 234 -12.35 -19.73 -3.65
CA ALA A 234 -11.67 -18.49 -3.27
C ALA A 234 -12.67 -17.35 -3.10
N THR A 235 -12.38 -16.40 -2.21
CA THR A 235 -13.28 -15.29 -1.90
C THR A 235 -13.35 -14.27 -3.04
N THR A 236 -14.55 -14.06 -3.58
CA THR A 236 -14.81 -13.14 -4.72
C THR A 236 -15.83 -12.05 -4.40
N LYS A 237 -16.51 -12.10 -3.25
CA LYS A 237 -17.28 -10.97 -2.68
C LYS A 237 -17.08 -10.93 -1.18
N LEU A 238 -17.04 -9.72 -0.62
CA LEU A 238 -17.04 -9.49 0.82
C LEU A 238 -17.94 -8.31 1.16
N THR A 239 -18.82 -8.50 2.14
CA THR A 239 -19.76 -7.49 2.61
C THR A 239 -19.53 -7.24 4.10
N VAL A 240 -19.34 -5.99 4.49
CA VAL A 240 -19.24 -5.54 5.89
C VAL A 240 -20.45 -4.67 6.17
N ILE A 241 -21.19 -4.99 7.22
CA ILE A 241 -22.32 -4.21 7.73
C ILE A 241 -21.96 -3.76 9.14
N VAL A 242 -21.72 -2.46 9.32
CA VAL A 242 -21.63 -1.83 10.65
C VAL A 242 -23.06 -1.51 11.08
N LYS A 243 -23.54 -2.18 12.13
CA LYS A 243 -24.94 -2.12 12.59
C LYS A 243 -25.19 -0.80 13.34
N GLY A 244 -26.25 -0.09 12.97
CA GLY A 244 -26.53 1.26 13.48
C GLY A 244 -27.34 1.32 14.79
N GLU A 245 -27.89 0.21 15.25
CA GLU A 245 -28.89 0.20 16.34
C GLU A 245 -28.27 0.28 17.75
N VAL A 246 -27.02 -0.19 17.91
CA VAL A 246 -26.40 -0.39 19.23
C VAL A 246 -25.58 0.82 19.70
N ALA A 247 -25.39 1.84 18.86
CA ALA A 247 -24.73 3.09 19.27
C ALA A 247 -25.16 4.30 18.42
N GLU A 248 -25.61 5.38 19.07
CA GLU A 248 -25.81 6.70 18.46
C GLU A 248 -24.54 7.21 17.72
N CYS A 249 -23.40 6.66 18.11
CA CYS A 249 -22.10 6.90 17.54
C CYS A 249 -21.94 6.45 16.09
N ALA A 250 -22.79 5.57 15.53
CA ALA A 250 -22.74 5.23 14.12
C ALA A 250 -24.14 4.95 13.56
N ARG A 251 -24.46 5.56 12.41
CA ARG A 251 -25.56 5.07 11.56
C ARG A 251 -25.07 3.83 10.82
N GLU A 252 -26.01 2.98 10.41
CA GLU A 252 -25.69 1.79 9.62
C GLU A 252 -24.88 2.14 8.37
N LYS A 253 -23.86 1.33 8.07
CA LYS A 253 -23.05 1.43 6.86
C LYS A 253 -22.78 0.05 6.29
N VAL A 254 -23.03 -0.09 4.98
CA VAL A 254 -22.65 -1.26 4.19
C VAL A 254 -21.43 -0.92 3.35
N TYR A 255 -20.39 -1.74 3.43
CA TYR A 255 -19.31 -1.79 2.44
C TYR A 255 -19.37 -3.12 1.69
N GLN A 256 -19.22 -3.08 0.36
CA GLN A 256 -19.24 -4.29 -0.47
C GLN A 256 -18.07 -4.28 -1.47
N ALA A 257 -17.11 -5.18 -1.26
CA ALA A 257 -16.05 -5.49 -2.21
C ALA A 257 -16.44 -6.69 -3.08
N GLN A 258 -15.96 -6.71 -4.33
CA GLN A 258 -16.09 -7.82 -5.27
C GLN A 258 -14.77 -8.04 -6.02
N GLN A 259 -14.63 -9.20 -6.65
CA GLN A 259 -13.53 -9.50 -7.57
C GLN A 259 -13.38 -8.36 -8.61
N ASN A 260 -12.17 -7.82 -8.74
CA ASN A 260 -11.84 -6.68 -9.60
C ASN A 260 -12.58 -5.36 -9.28
N ASN A 261 -13.17 -5.25 -8.08
CA ASN A 261 -13.78 -4.01 -7.58
C ASN A 261 -13.68 -3.92 -6.04
N LEU A 262 -12.69 -3.17 -5.56
CA LEU A 262 -12.52 -2.80 -4.15
C LEU A 262 -12.81 -1.28 -4.00
N PRO A 263 -14.06 -0.87 -3.68
CA PRO A 263 -14.44 0.54 -3.66
C PRO A 263 -13.68 1.39 -2.65
N ASP A 264 -13.61 2.68 -2.92
CA ASP A 264 -13.02 3.72 -2.09
C ASP A 264 -14.04 4.42 -1.17
N ALA A 265 -15.25 3.87 -1.06
CA ALA A 265 -16.40 4.39 -0.31
C ALA A 265 -17.35 3.27 0.16
N PHE A 266 -18.19 3.57 1.15
CA PHE A 266 -19.38 2.78 1.50
C PHE A 266 -20.43 2.81 0.37
N ALA A 267 -21.42 1.93 0.46
CA ALA A 267 -22.47 1.78 -0.56
C ALA A 267 -23.34 3.05 -0.79
N ASP A 268 -23.32 4.00 0.16
CA ASP A 268 -23.96 5.31 0.06
C ASP A 268 -23.05 6.42 -0.50
N GLY A 269 -21.85 6.05 -0.99
CA GLY A 269 -20.85 6.98 -1.54
C GLY A 269 -20.02 7.73 -0.48
N THR A 270 -20.26 7.51 0.82
CA THR A 270 -19.48 8.17 1.88
C THR A 270 -18.17 7.45 2.19
N ARG A 271 -17.19 8.15 2.77
CA ARG A 271 -15.96 7.54 3.32
C ARG A 271 -15.90 7.49 4.85
N SER A 272 -16.96 7.94 5.52
CA SER A 272 -17.03 7.98 6.98
C SER A 272 -18.48 7.90 7.47
N GLY A 273 -18.64 7.39 8.69
CA GLY A 273 -19.90 7.38 9.44
C GLY A 273 -19.74 7.96 10.84
N GLY A 274 -20.86 8.42 11.39
CA GLY A 274 -21.00 8.97 12.74
C GLY A 274 -21.96 10.17 12.80
N PRO A 275 -22.43 10.55 13.99
CA PRO A 275 -23.31 11.70 14.19
C PRO A 275 -22.55 13.02 14.00
N ASN A 276 -23.25 14.08 13.57
CA ASN A 276 -22.78 15.47 13.63
C ASN A 276 -21.37 15.75 13.06
N GLY A 277 -20.93 14.97 12.07
CA GLY A 277 -19.60 15.09 11.44
C GLY A 277 -18.46 14.34 12.15
N ILE A 278 -18.73 13.73 13.31
CA ILE A 278 -17.78 12.89 14.05
C ILE A 278 -17.43 11.65 13.22
N ARG A 279 -16.14 11.40 13.00
CA ARG A 279 -15.66 10.23 12.24
C ARG A 279 -15.42 9.03 13.16
N SER A 280 -16.49 8.49 13.73
CA SER A 280 -16.45 7.25 14.54
C SER A 280 -16.21 6.01 13.68
N LEU A 281 -16.54 6.09 12.40
CA LEU A 281 -16.27 5.08 11.37
C LEU A 281 -15.55 5.75 10.21
N VAL A 282 -14.41 5.20 9.78
CA VAL A 282 -13.60 5.71 8.67
C VAL A 282 -13.21 4.58 7.73
N LEU A 283 -13.36 4.81 6.43
CA LEU A 283 -12.74 4.01 5.37
C LEU A 283 -11.49 4.75 4.88
N ASP A 284 -10.32 4.15 5.06
CA ASP A 284 -9.04 4.65 4.54
C ASP A 284 -8.55 3.82 3.34
N VAL A 285 -8.06 4.51 2.31
CA VAL A 285 -7.71 3.93 1.00
C VAL A 285 -6.20 3.87 0.89
N ARG A 286 -5.62 2.83 1.49
CA ARG A 286 -4.18 2.60 1.60
C ARG A 286 -3.54 2.41 0.23
N VAL A 287 -4.22 1.70 -0.66
CA VAL A 287 -3.86 1.53 -2.07
C VAL A 287 -5.15 1.45 -2.91
N PRO A 288 -5.43 2.43 -3.80
CA PRO A 288 -6.63 2.43 -4.63
C PRO A 288 -6.85 1.12 -5.38
N GLY A 289 -8.06 0.57 -5.26
CA GLY A 289 -8.47 -0.69 -5.88
C GLY A 289 -7.77 -1.96 -5.38
N ARG A 290 -6.88 -1.88 -4.39
CA ARG A 290 -6.08 -3.04 -3.92
C ARG A 290 -5.95 -3.21 -2.41
N HIS A 291 -6.06 -2.15 -1.60
CA HIS A 291 -6.00 -2.22 -0.15
C HIS A 291 -6.79 -1.08 0.49
N VAL A 292 -7.83 -1.42 1.27
CA VAL A 292 -8.57 -0.48 2.13
C VAL A 292 -8.59 -0.99 3.56
N GLU A 293 -8.67 -0.06 4.51
CA GLU A 293 -8.88 -0.35 5.93
C GLU A 293 -10.15 0.36 6.40
N ILE A 294 -10.99 -0.33 7.17
CA ILE A 294 -12.21 0.21 7.77
C ILE A 294 -12.00 0.23 9.28
N HIS A 295 -11.85 1.44 9.83
CA HIS A 295 -11.66 1.69 11.25
C HIS A 295 -13.00 2.03 11.90
N VAL A 296 -13.56 1.05 12.61
CA VAL A 296 -14.77 1.19 13.44
C VAL A 296 -14.31 1.64 14.83
N ARG A 297 -13.90 2.91 14.93
CA ARG A 297 -13.17 3.46 16.08
C ARG A 297 -13.94 3.37 17.41
N TYR A 298 -15.28 3.41 17.37
CA TYR A 298 -16.12 3.36 18.58
C TYR A 298 -16.19 1.98 19.27
N ILE A 299 -15.65 0.95 18.63
CA ILE A 299 -15.45 -0.42 19.18
C ILE A 299 -13.99 -0.91 18.96
N ASP A 300 -13.05 0.03 18.87
CA ASP A 300 -11.62 -0.15 18.49
C ASP A 300 -11.33 -1.33 17.55
N THR A 301 -12.11 -1.39 16.47
CA THR A 301 -12.07 -2.48 15.49
C THR A 301 -11.48 -1.96 14.20
N THR A 302 -10.49 -2.67 13.65
CA THR A 302 -9.90 -2.37 12.34
C THR A 302 -10.04 -3.57 11.44
N ILE A 303 -10.79 -3.40 10.36
CA ILE A 303 -10.99 -4.38 9.29
C ILE A 303 -10.08 -4.01 8.12
N VAL A 304 -9.51 -5.01 7.47
CA VAL A 304 -8.47 -4.87 6.45
C VAL A 304 -8.86 -5.72 5.25
N LEU A 305 -8.99 -5.09 4.09
CA LEU A 305 -9.48 -5.71 2.88
C LEU A 305 -8.48 -5.48 1.75
N ARG A 306 -8.03 -6.53 1.09
CA ARG A 306 -7.18 -6.43 -0.11
C ARG A 306 -7.74 -7.23 -1.26
N GLN A 307 -7.44 -6.78 -2.48
CA GLN A 307 -7.52 -7.62 -3.66
C GLN A 307 -6.12 -8.12 -4.03
N ILE A 308 -5.96 -9.43 -4.13
CA ILE A 308 -4.73 -10.12 -4.54
C ILE A 308 -5.06 -10.97 -5.77
N GLY A 309 -4.47 -10.64 -6.91
CA GLY A 309 -4.86 -11.22 -8.19
C GLY A 309 -6.35 -11.02 -8.45
N ASN A 310 -7.09 -12.13 -8.60
CA ASN A 310 -8.53 -12.15 -8.83
C ASN A 310 -9.38 -12.29 -7.54
N TYR A 311 -8.77 -12.38 -6.36
CA TYR A 311 -9.45 -12.77 -5.13
C TYR A 311 -9.29 -11.73 -4.01
N LEU A 312 -10.16 -11.81 -3.01
CA LEU A 312 -10.18 -10.92 -1.85
C LEU A 312 -9.56 -11.60 -0.62
N THR A 313 -8.79 -10.86 0.17
CA THR A 313 -8.34 -11.30 1.50
C THR A 313 -8.94 -10.41 2.58
N PHE A 314 -9.31 -11.02 3.70
CA PHE A 314 -9.85 -10.37 4.89
C PHE A 314 -8.89 -10.51 6.08
N ALA A 315 -8.72 -9.45 6.85
CA ALA A 315 -8.17 -9.52 8.19
C ALA A 315 -8.88 -8.52 9.10
N ILE A 316 -8.91 -8.80 10.40
CA ILE A 316 -9.54 -7.92 11.39
C ILE A 316 -8.77 -7.95 12.72
N ARG A 317 -8.70 -6.83 13.42
CA ARG A 317 -8.48 -6.72 14.87
C ARG A 317 -9.79 -6.28 15.52
N MET A 318 -10.22 -6.98 16.58
CA MET A 318 -11.42 -6.63 17.36
C MET A 318 -11.18 -6.93 18.85
N PRO A 319 -11.70 -6.12 19.79
CA PRO A 319 -11.69 -6.43 21.22
C PRO A 319 -12.51 -7.68 21.58
N GLU A 320 -12.07 -8.46 22.57
CA GLU A 320 -12.70 -9.74 22.96
C GLU A 320 -14.07 -9.57 23.63
N ASP A 321 -14.31 -8.48 24.35
CA ASP A 321 -15.63 -8.06 24.83
C ASP A 321 -16.60 -7.76 23.67
N VAL A 322 -16.13 -7.09 22.62
CA VAL A 322 -16.91 -6.80 21.41
C VAL A 322 -17.23 -8.10 20.65
N ILE A 323 -16.26 -9.01 20.51
CA ILE A 323 -16.51 -10.38 19.97
C ILE A 323 -17.54 -11.12 20.81
N ASN A 324 -17.47 -10.99 22.14
CA ASN A 324 -18.38 -11.63 23.08
C ASN A 324 -19.80 -11.01 23.13
N THR A 325 -20.12 -10.06 22.23
CA THR A 325 -21.51 -9.66 21.92
C THR A 325 -22.12 -10.44 20.74
N GLY A 326 -21.40 -11.44 20.21
CA GLY A 326 -21.92 -12.38 19.23
C GLY A 326 -23.04 -13.25 19.81
N ASN A 327 -23.99 -13.67 18.97
CA ASN A 327 -24.84 -14.79 19.39
C ASN A 327 -24.01 -16.09 19.37
N PHE A 328 -23.95 -16.75 20.53
CA PHE A 328 -23.21 -17.99 20.75
C PHE A 328 -24.09 -19.24 20.83
N ASP A 329 -25.41 -19.13 20.61
CA ASP A 329 -26.33 -20.26 20.45
C ASP A 329 -25.68 -21.37 19.61
N GLU A 330 -25.93 -22.65 19.92
CA GLU A 330 -25.16 -23.76 19.34
C GLU A 330 -25.20 -23.76 17.81
N ASP A 331 -26.36 -23.44 17.23
CA ASP A 331 -26.61 -23.29 15.79
C ASP A 331 -26.00 -22.01 15.15
N GLY A 332 -25.63 -21.01 15.95
CA GLY A 332 -25.15 -19.71 15.48
C GLY A 332 -23.83 -19.80 14.70
N LEU A 333 -23.86 -19.55 13.40
CA LEU A 333 -22.73 -19.73 12.49
C LEU A 333 -21.86 -18.45 12.42
N GLN A 334 -20.61 -18.53 12.88
CA GLN A 334 -19.63 -17.44 12.78
C GLN A 334 -18.22 -18.02 12.58
N LEU A 335 -17.66 -17.95 11.37
CA LEU A 335 -16.39 -18.62 11.05
C LEU A 335 -15.20 -18.08 11.88
N CYS A 336 -15.09 -16.77 12.10
CA CYS A 336 -14.01 -16.21 12.93
C CYS A 336 -14.05 -16.67 14.40
N VAL A 337 -15.19 -17.19 14.88
CA VAL A 337 -15.41 -17.59 16.27
C VAL A 337 -15.35 -19.11 16.42
N LYS A 338 -16.16 -19.85 15.67
CA LYS A 338 -16.32 -21.32 15.78
C LYS A 338 -15.46 -22.11 14.78
N GLY A 339 -14.81 -21.44 13.83
CA GLY A 339 -14.20 -22.08 12.66
C GLY A 339 -15.25 -22.58 11.66
N CYS A 340 -14.79 -23.32 10.65
CA CYS A 340 -15.66 -23.94 9.65
C CYS A 340 -16.35 -25.19 10.21
N PRO A 341 -17.59 -25.54 9.79
CA PRO A 341 -18.19 -26.83 10.09
C PRO A 341 -17.31 -27.99 9.61
N LEU A 342 -17.34 -29.15 10.29
CA LEU A 342 -16.48 -30.28 9.95
C LEU A 342 -16.65 -30.76 8.50
N SER A 343 -17.86 -30.68 7.94
CA SER A 343 -18.17 -31.02 6.54
C SER A 343 -17.61 -30.04 5.50
N GLU A 344 -17.12 -28.87 5.93
CA GLU A 344 -16.55 -27.83 5.07
C GLU A 344 -15.05 -27.61 5.34
N ARG A 345 -14.42 -28.42 6.21
CA ARG A 345 -12.96 -28.43 6.41
C ARG A 345 -12.28 -29.33 5.38
N ILE A 346 -11.12 -28.90 4.91
CA ILE A 346 -10.27 -29.67 4.00
C ILE A 346 -9.03 -30.13 4.77
N ASP A 347 -8.72 -31.43 4.73
CA ASP A 347 -7.45 -31.94 5.26
C ASP A 347 -6.32 -31.65 4.27
N TYR A 348 -5.86 -30.40 4.30
CA TYR A 348 -4.73 -29.94 3.51
C TYR A 348 -3.43 -30.67 3.87
N VAL A 349 -3.29 -31.16 5.12
CA VAL A 349 -2.09 -31.87 5.58
C VAL A 349 -1.99 -33.24 4.91
N GLU A 350 -3.10 -33.95 4.76
CA GLU A 350 -3.14 -35.21 4.02
C GLU A 350 -2.92 -35.03 2.51
N PHE A 351 -3.53 -34.02 1.89
CA PHE A 351 -3.27 -33.70 0.47
C PHE A 351 -1.80 -33.30 0.22
N LEU A 352 -1.18 -32.52 1.12
CA LEU A 352 0.24 -32.19 1.00
C LEU A 352 1.11 -33.41 1.26
N ARG A 353 0.73 -34.33 2.17
CA ARG A 353 1.46 -35.57 2.45
C ARG A 353 1.42 -36.54 1.25
N ASN A 354 0.22 -36.80 0.73
CA ASN A 354 -0.09 -37.84 -0.25
C ASN A 354 -0.75 -37.26 -1.53
N PRO A 355 -0.12 -36.29 -2.22
CA PRO A 355 -0.74 -35.60 -3.35
C PRO A 355 -1.07 -36.58 -4.49
N PRO A 356 -2.19 -36.36 -5.23
CA PRO A 356 -2.56 -37.23 -6.33
C PRO A 356 -1.43 -37.37 -7.35
N GLN A 357 -1.05 -38.62 -7.64
CA GLN A 357 -0.01 -38.91 -8.62
C GLN A 357 -0.44 -38.42 -10.01
N SER A 358 0.45 -37.69 -10.68
CA SER A 358 0.21 -37.24 -12.05
C SER A 358 0.03 -38.44 -12.98
N SER A 359 -1.20 -38.70 -13.39
CA SER A 359 -1.62 -39.85 -14.20
C SER A 359 -1.23 -39.68 -15.67
N SER A 360 0.07 -39.69 -15.92
CA SER A 360 0.68 -39.68 -17.25
C SER A 360 0.26 -40.89 -18.09
N ASN A 361 -0.92 -40.80 -18.74
CA ASN A 361 -1.24 -41.38 -20.06
C ASN A 361 -2.70 -41.16 -20.54
N THR A 362 -3.54 -40.32 -19.89
CA THR A 362 -4.88 -40.00 -20.44
C THR A 362 -5.06 -38.52 -20.75
N VAL A 363 -5.30 -38.22 -22.04
CA VAL A 363 -5.42 -36.85 -22.61
C VAL A 363 -6.70 -36.13 -22.16
N LEU A 364 -7.59 -36.80 -21.41
CA LEU A 364 -8.91 -36.30 -21.02
C LEU A 364 -9.02 -35.82 -19.58
N HIS A 365 -8.06 -36.14 -18.70
CA HIS A 365 -8.06 -35.65 -17.32
C HIS A 365 -7.09 -34.49 -17.14
N ARG A 366 -7.64 -33.31 -16.77
CA ARG A 366 -6.83 -32.22 -16.20
C ARG A 366 -6.19 -32.75 -14.90
N SER A 367 -4.86 -32.65 -14.80
CA SER A 367 -4.12 -33.01 -13.59
C SER A 367 -4.72 -32.30 -12.36
N GLU A 368 -5.05 -33.06 -11.31
CA GLU A 368 -5.51 -32.51 -10.03
C GLU A 368 -4.42 -31.70 -9.31
N ILE A 369 -3.15 -31.94 -9.68
CA ILE A 369 -2.02 -31.07 -9.33
C ILE A 369 -1.79 -30.08 -10.48
N ALA A 370 -2.08 -28.81 -10.24
CA ALA A 370 -1.81 -27.70 -11.15
C ALA A 370 -0.35 -27.23 -11.09
N MET A 371 0.32 -27.37 -9.93
CA MET A 371 1.75 -27.07 -9.76
C MET A 371 2.49 -28.19 -9.02
N PRO A 372 3.61 -28.71 -9.56
CA PRO A 372 4.46 -29.66 -8.83
C PRO A 372 4.92 -29.12 -7.47
N LYS A 373 4.79 -29.96 -6.44
CA LYS A 373 4.99 -29.60 -5.02
C LYS A 373 6.30 -28.88 -4.73
N ASP A 374 7.43 -29.36 -5.27
CA ASP A 374 8.74 -28.74 -5.05
C ASP A 374 8.82 -27.31 -5.59
N MET A 375 8.17 -27.02 -6.72
CA MET A 375 8.10 -25.67 -7.28
C MET A 375 7.16 -24.76 -6.47
N ALA A 376 6.07 -25.31 -5.92
CA ALA A 376 5.20 -24.58 -4.99
C ALA A 376 5.96 -24.19 -3.71
N ILE A 377 6.64 -25.15 -3.06
CA ILE A 377 7.50 -24.93 -1.89
C ILE A 377 8.58 -23.86 -2.18
N GLN A 378 9.22 -23.91 -3.36
CA GLN A 378 10.23 -22.93 -3.75
C GLN A 378 9.64 -21.51 -3.84
N LYS A 379 8.47 -21.34 -4.46
CA LYS A 379 7.80 -20.04 -4.62
C LYS A 379 7.30 -19.44 -3.30
N CYS A 380 6.76 -20.27 -2.41
CA CYS A 380 6.33 -19.83 -1.08
C CYS A 380 7.52 -19.40 -0.22
N ARG A 381 8.62 -20.16 -0.23
CA ARG A 381 9.86 -19.79 0.47
C ARG A 381 10.45 -18.48 -0.03
N GLN A 382 10.42 -18.22 -1.35
CA GLN A 382 10.83 -16.94 -1.94
C GLN A 382 9.99 -15.75 -1.47
N SER A 383 8.78 -16.00 -0.95
CA SER A 383 7.86 -14.98 -0.43
C SER A 383 7.97 -14.77 1.10
N ASN A 384 8.91 -15.48 1.75
CA ASN A 384 9.17 -15.44 3.20
C ASN A 384 7.95 -15.80 4.09
N VAL A 385 7.03 -16.63 3.61
CA VAL A 385 5.95 -17.18 4.44
C VAL A 385 6.41 -18.38 5.28
N THR A 386 5.83 -18.55 6.46
CA THR A 386 6.21 -19.54 7.48
C THR A 386 4.99 -20.16 8.16
N ASP A 387 5.20 -21.25 8.89
CA ASP A 387 4.16 -21.97 9.65
C ASP A 387 2.96 -22.34 8.77
N PHE A 388 1.73 -22.11 9.23
CA PHE A 388 0.49 -22.33 8.46
C PHE A 388 0.49 -21.59 7.13
N TYR A 389 1.00 -20.36 7.08
CA TYR A 389 1.02 -19.53 5.87
C TYR A 389 1.96 -20.08 4.79
N LEU A 390 2.95 -20.90 5.17
CA LEU A 390 3.75 -21.67 4.22
C LEU A 390 2.94 -22.84 3.65
N ASP A 391 2.33 -23.67 4.50
CA ASP A 391 1.57 -24.85 4.06
C ASP A 391 0.36 -24.46 3.19
N SER A 392 -0.39 -23.43 3.62
CA SER A 392 -1.44 -22.76 2.85
C SER A 392 -0.97 -22.35 1.46
N CYS A 393 0.12 -21.58 1.37
CA CYS A 393 0.66 -21.13 0.10
C CYS A 393 1.05 -22.29 -0.83
N VAL A 394 1.59 -23.40 -0.28
CA VAL A 394 1.96 -24.57 -1.07
C VAL A 394 0.70 -25.29 -1.57
N PHE A 395 -0.33 -25.40 -0.73
CA PHE A 395 -1.62 -25.97 -1.08
C PHE A 395 -2.32 -25.17 -2.20
N ASP A 396 -2.52 -23.85 -2.00
CA ASP A 396 -3.04 -22.88 -3.00
C ASP A 396 -2.38 -23.06 -4.38
N LEU A 397 -1.05 -23.14 -4.41
CA LEU A 397 -0.27 -23.30 -5.65
C LEU A 397 -0.46 -24.68 -6.27
N MET A 398 -0.48 -25.74 -5.46
CA MET A 398 -0.68 -27.11 -5.95
C MET A 398 -2.09 -27.33 -6.50
N THR A 399 -3.13 -26.76 -5.89
CA THR A 399 -4.53 -26.88 -6.32
C THR A 399 -4.82 -26.01 -7.54
N THR A 400 -4.41 -24.73 -7.54
CA THR A 400 -4.84 -23.76 -8.56
C THR A 400 -3.78 -23.43 -9.62
N GLY A 401 -2.50 -23.54 -9.29
CA GLY A 401 -1.39 -23.06 -10.12
C GLY A 401 -1.18 -21.53 -10.11
N ASP A 402 -2.04 -20.74 -9.45
CA ASP A 402 -1.96 -19.27 -9.50
C ASP A 402 -0.89 -18.72 -8.54
N ALA A 403 0.17 -18.15 -9.11
CA ALA A 403 1.26 -17.53 -8.36
C ALA A 403 0.81 -16.36 -7.45
N ASN A 404 -0.36 -15.74 -7.69
CA ASN A 404 -0.88 -14.65 -6.85
C ASN A 404 -1.10 -15.07 -5.39
N PHE A 405 -1.37 -16.35 -5.13
CA PHE A 405 -1.59 -16.84 -3.77
C PHE A 405 -0.36 -16.72 -2.86
N THR A 406 0.86 -16.69 -3.42
CA THR A 406 2.08 -16.34 -2.68
C THR A 406 1.98 -14.95 -2.01
N LEU A 407 1.34 -13.98 -2.69
CA LEU A 407 1.10 -12.65 -2.16
C LEU A 407 -0.08 -12.62 -1.18
N ALA A 408 -1.05 -13.53 -1.31
CA ALA A 408 -2.19 -13.63 -0.39
C ALA A 408 -1.72 -14.14 0.97
N ALA A 409 -0.99 -15.26 1.01
CA ALA A 409 -0.39 -15.80 2.21
C ALA A 409 0.61 -14.83 2.86
N LYS A 410 1.43 -14.13 2.05
CA LYS A 410 2.35 -13.09 2.56
C LYS A 410 1.61 -11.91 3.18
N SER A 411 0.58 -11.38 2.51
CA SER A 411 -0.21 -10.25 3.03
C SER A 411 -0.95 -10.62 4.32
N ALA A 412 -1.45 -11.86 4.42
CA ALA A 412 -2.12 -12.36 5.61
C ALA A 412 -1.13 -12.55 6.79
N LEU A 413 0.10 -12.99 6.53
CA LEU A 413 1.17 -13.07 7.53
C LEU A 413 1.61 -11.67 8.01
N GLU A 414 1.75 -10.71 7.09
CA GLU A 414 2.03 -9.30 7.40
C GLU A 414 0.94 -8.67 8.29
N ASP A 415 -0.33 -9.04 8.10
CA ASP A 415 -1.40 -8.61 8.98
C ASP A 415 -1.34 -9.22 10.39
N VAL A 416 -0.85 -10.46 10.58
CA VAL A 416 -0.66 -10.98 11.94
C VAL A 416 0.32 -10.12 12.72
N TYR A 417 1.47 -9.79 12.13
CA TYR A 417 2.48 -8.95 12.79
C TYR A 417 1.99 -7.53 13.12
N ARG A 418 0.88 -7.09 12.52
CA ARG A 418 0.29 -5.76 12.68
C ARG A 418 -0.98 -5.71 13.53
N LEU A 419 -1.78 -6.77 13.52
CA LEU A 419 -3.14 -6.81 14.10
C LEU A 419 -3.26 -7.70 15.33
N HIS A 420 -2.48 -8.79 15.41
CA HIS A 420 -2.53 -9.73 16.53
C HIS A 420 -1.70 -9.19 17.72
N PRO A 421 -2.18 -9.25 18.97
CA PRO A 421 -1.48 -8.63 20.10
C PRO A 421 -0.18 -9.33 20.51
N ASN A 422 0.00 -10.61 20.15
CA ASN A 422 1.12 -11.44 20.60
C ASN A 422 1.64 -12.36 19.46
N PRO A 423 2.09 -11.83 18.30
CA PRO A 423 2.39 -12.64 17.11
C PRO A 423 3.43 -13.74 17.39
N GLY A 424 4.45 -13.46 18.22
CA GLY A 424 5.47 -14.43 18.62
C GLY A 424 4.99 -15.59 19.50
N ARG A 425 3.71 -15.65 19.92
CA ARG A 425 3.14 -16.82 20.61
C ARG A 425 2.57 -17.87 19.65
N THR A 426 2.10 -17.46 18.48
CA THR A 426 1.47 -18.35 17.49
C THR A 426 2.44 -18.75 16.38
N HIS A 427 3.40 -17.88 16.06
CA HIS A 427 4.40 -18.15 15.04
C HIS A 427 5.60 -18.92 15.62
N ARG A 428 5.87 -20.08 15.03
CA ARG A 428 7.05 -20.91 15.31
C ARG A 428 8.15 -20.68 14.25
N ASN A 429 7.88 -19.84 13.24
CA ASN A 429 8.77 -19.50 12.13
C ASN A 429 9.29 -20.72 11.35
N ARG A 430 8.47 -21.77 11.26
CA ARG A 430 8.78 -22.99 10.51
C ARG A 430 8.88 -22.69 9.02
N THR A 431 10.03 -23.01 8.42
CA THR A 431 10.37 -22.83 6.99
C THR A 431 10.31 -24.11 6.17
N ILE A 432 9.86 -25.21 6.78
CA ILE A 432 9.68 -26.54 6.18
C ILE A 432 8.20 -26.89 6.31
N GLU A 433 7.60 -27.43 5.25
CA GLU A 433 6.20 -27.85 5.24
C GLU A 433 5.89 -28.88 6.37
N SER A 434 4.62 -29.03 6.76
CA SER A 434 4.15 -29.93 7.82
C SER A 434 4.29 -31.44 7.47
N THR A 435 5.52 -31.96 7.38
CA THR A 435 5.83 -33.39 7.19
C THR A 435 5.57 -34.23 8.45
N ILE A 436 4.32 -34.23 8.93
CA ILE A 436 3.98 -34.83 10.22
C ILE A 436 3.85 -36.36 10.09
N SER A 437 4.95 -37.04 10.39
CA SER A 437 4.96 -38.42 10.88
C SER A 437 4.74 -38.41 12.39
N GLY A 438 3.55 -38.84 12.83
CA GLY A 438 3.19 -38.96 14.25
C GLY A 438 2.33 -37.79 14.74
N SER A 439 1.08 -38.12 15.11
CA SER A 439 0.02 -37.26 15.65
C SER A 439 0.49 -36.01 16.41
N GLN A 440 0.63 -34.90 15.69
CA GLN A 440 0.62 -33.56 16.26
C GLN A 440 -0.38 -32.72 15.48
N THR A 441 -1.62 -32.70 15.98
CA THR A 441 -2.44 -31.49 15.86
C THR A 441 -1.61 -30.29 16.35
N PRO A 442 -1.86 -29.06 15.86
CA PRO A 442 -1.31 -27.87 16.52
C PRO A 442 -1.55 -27.99 18.02
N VAL A 443 -0.50 -27.86 18.84
CA VAL A 443 -0.65 -27.99 20.29
C VAL A 443 -1.46 -26.79 20.75
N ASN A 444 -2.73 -27.02 21.06
CA ASN A 444 -3.69 -25.99 21.44
C ASN A 444 -3.22 -25.28 22.71
N SER A 445 -2.58 -24.12 22.55
CA SER A 445 -2.16 -23.25 23.64
C SER A 445 -3.33 -22.47 24.25
N ALA A 446 -4.53 -22.57 23.67
CA ALA A 446 -5.76 -22.12 24.29
C ALA A 446 -6.14 -23.07 25.45
N PRO A 447 -6.54 -22.57 26.64
CA PRO A 447 -7.03 -23.41 27.70
C PRO A 447 -8.34 -24.07 27.26
N SER A 448 -8.32 -25.39 27.07
CA SER A 448 -9.50 -26.13 26.65
C SER A 448 -10.62 -25.97 27.69
N ARG A 449 -11.77 -25.43 27.26
CA ARG A 449 -13.01 -25.41 28.05
C ARG A 449 -13.64 -26.81 28.13
N THR A 450 -12.85 -27.80 28.55
CA THR A 450 -13.42 -29.03 29.11
C THR A 450 -14.14 -28.65 30.40
N LEU A 451 -15.46 -28.87 30.47
CA LEU A 451 -16.12 -28.96 31.77
C LEU A 451 -15.34 -30.01 32.58
N PRO A 452 -14.82 -29.68 33.78
CA PRO A 452 -13.95 -30.59 34.49
C PRO A 452 -14.72 -31.87 34.80
N ARG A 453 -14.21 -33.03 34.36
CA ARG A 453 -14.90 -34.33 34.43
C ARG A 453 -15.42 -34.70 35.84
N ARG A 454 -14.89 -34.04 36.88
CA ARG A 454 -15.37 -34.07 38.28
C ARG A 454 -16.72 -33.37 38.49
N THR A 455 -17.01 -32.21 37.89
CA THR A 455 -18.33 -31.55 38.06
C THR A 455 -19.43 -32.32 37.35
N LEU A 456 -19.16 -32.89 36.17
CA LEU A 456 -20.13 -33.78 35.50
C LEU A 456 -20.43 -35.02 36.36
N SER A 457 -19.39 -35.63 36.95
CA SER A 457 -19.54 -36.77 37.87
C SER A 457 -20.35 -36.40 39.13
N LEU A 458 -20.11 -35.22 39.71
CA LEU A 458 -20.87 -34.71 40.87
C LEU A 458 -22.32 -34.40 40.52
N TYR A 459 -22.61 -33.85 39.34
CA TYR A 459 -23.98 -33.63 38.86
C TYR A 459 -24.73 -34.95 38.64
N MET A 460 -24.09 -35.94 38.00
CA MET A 460 -24.69 -37.26 37.81
C MET A 460 -24.92 -37.99 39.14
N LEU A 461 -24.00 -37.84 40.11
CA LEU A 461 -24.20 -38.34 41.47
C LEU A 461 -25.37 -37.64 42.17
N LEU A 462 -25.45 -36.30 42.12
CA LEU A 462 -26.58 -35.55 42.68
C LEU A 462 -27.92 -35.95 42.07
N ILE A 463 -27.99 -36.09 40.75
CA ILE A 463 -29.18 -36.56 40.04
C ILE A 463 -29.53 -37.99 40.49
N SER A 464 -28.55 -38.89 40.61
CA SER A 464 -28.80 -40.26 41.12
C SER A 464 -29.31 -40.27 42.57
N CYS A 465 -28.77 -39.43 43.45
CA CYS A 465 -29.23 -39.29 44.83
C CYS A 465 -30.65 -38.71 44.90
N ILE A 466 -30.98 -37.71 44.07
CA ILE A 466 -32.34 -37.16 43.98
C ILE A 466 -33.32 -38.23 43.52
N ILE A 467 -32.99 -39.00 42.46
CA ILE A 467 -33.82 -40.11 41.97
C ILE A 467 -33.99 -41.20 43.03
N LEU A 468 -32.93 -41.55 43.76
CA LEU A 468 -33.02 -42.55 44.84
C LEU A 468 -33.89 -42.04 46.01
N LEU A 469 -33.75 -40.78 46.41
CA LEU A 469 -34.55 -40.18 47.48
C LEU A 469 -36.03 -40.06 47.10
N THR A 470 -36.36 -39.64 45.87
CA THR A 470 -37.76 -39.57 45.43
C THR A 470 -38.40 -40.95 45.32
N ASN A 471 -37.67 -41.97 44.87
CA ASN A 471 -38.18 -43.35 44.87
C ASN A 471 -38.30 -43.92 46.29
N TRP A 472 -37.41 -43.57 47.23
CA TRP A 472 -37.55 -43.96 48.64
C TRP A 472 -38.85 -43.41 49.25
N SER A 473 -39.24 -42.18 48.91
CA SER A 473 -40.51 -41.59 49.34
C SER A 473 -41.75 -42.33 48.83
N TYR A 474 -41.66 -43.10 47.73
CA TYR A 474 -42.74 -43.95 47.22
C TYR A 474 -42.81 -45.35 47.87
N PHE A 475 -41.86 -45.71 48.73
CA PHE A 475 -41.79 -47.03 49.40
C PHE A 475 -41.98 -46.95 50.93
N VAL A 476 -42.27 -45.77 51.48
CA VAL A 476 -42.47 -45.54 52.93
C VAL A 476 -43.84 -44.88 53.21
N THR A 477 -44.81 -45.13 52.32
CA THR A 477 -46.25 -44.79 52.45
C THR A 477 -47.09 -45.95 51.95
#